data_AF-A0A661GQ16-F1
#
_entry.id   AF-A0A661GQ16-F1
#
_cell.length_a   1.000
_cell.length_b   1.000
_cell.length_c   1.000
_cell.angle_alpha   90.00
_cell.angle_beta   90.00
_cell.angle_gamma   90.00
#
_symmetry.space_group_name_H-M   'P 1'
#
loop_
_entity.id
_entity.type
_entity.pdbx_description
1 polymer ?
#
loop_
_entity_poly.entity_id
_entity_poly.type
_entity_poly.pdbx_seq_one_letter_code
_entity_poly.pdbx_strand_id
1 'polypeptide(L)' 'MEEQYAKIIEAIGEDLSRPGLVDTPKRAAKAFKFLTSGYHLDLDEVVNDALFPSDS' A
#
# COMPACT_ATOMS: atom_id res chain seq x y z
N MET A 1 -6.78 3.35 8.22
CA MET A 1 -5.66 2.38 8.10
C MET A 1 -4.50 2.75 9.02
N GLU A 2 -4.08 4.01 9.08
CA GLU A 2 -3.00 4.45 9.98
C GLU A 2 -3.31 4.14 11.46
N GLU A 3 -4.50 4.51 11.96
CA GLU A 3 -4.94 4.20 13.33
C GLU A 3 -4.97 2.70 13.63
N GLN A 4 -5.30 1.88 12.63
CA GLN A 4 -5.38 0.43 12.73
C GLN A 4 -3.98 -0.17 12.85
N TYR A 5 -3.00 0.36 12.11
CA TYR A 5 -1.60 0.00 12.29
C TYR A 5 -1.05 0.44 13.63
N ALA A 6 -1.43 1.63 14.13
CA ALA A 6 -1.08 2.07 15.48
C ALA A 6 -1.59 1.07 16.54
N LYS A 7 -2.86 0.67 16.46
CA LYS A 7 -3.45 -0.34 17.36
C LYS A 7 -2.76 -1.71 17.26
N ILE A 8 -2.36 -2.14 16.07
CA ILE A 8 -1.62 -3.41 15.90
C ILE A 8 -0.26 -3.34 16.60
N ILE A 9 0.45 -2.22 16.46
CA ILE A 9 1.76 -2.01 17.09
C ILE A 9 1.60 -1.97 18.63
N GLU A 10 0.64 -1.23 19.15
CA GLU A 10 0.34 -1.24 20.59
C GLU A 10 -0.05 -2.63 21.11
N ALA A 11 -0.85 -3.38 20.33
CA ALA A 11 -1.33 -4.71 20.71
C ALA A 11 -0.21 -5.76 20.84
N ILE A 12 0.92 -5.57 20.16
CA ILE A 12 2.11 -6.44 20.31
C ILE A 12 3.06 -5.99 21.44
N GLY A 13 2.65 -4.98 22.23
CA GLY A 13 3.42 -4.47 23.38
C GLY A 13 4.47 -3.44 23.02
N GLU A 14 4.41 -2.85 21.82
CA GLU A 14 5.34 -1.81 21.37
C GLU A 14 4.89 -0.40 21.77
N ASP A 15 5.86 0.50 21.96
CA ASP A 15 5.64 1.89 22.35
C ASP A 15 5.70 2.82 21.13
N LEU A 16 4.55 3.42 20.78
CA LEU A 16 4.43 4.35 19.65
C LEU A 16 5.20 5.67 19.82
N SER A 17 5.58 6.04 21.06
CA SER A 17 6.40 7.22 21.31
C SER A 17 7.88 7.01 20.98
N ARG A 18 8.31 5.75 20.76
CA ARG A 18 9.67 5.43 20.31
C ARG A 18 9.97 6.18 19.02
N PRO A 19 11.11 6.89 18.90
CA PRO A 19 11.42 7.70 17.72
C PRO A 19 11.33 6.95 16.38
N GLY A 20 11.65 5.64 16.36
CA GLY A 20 11.54 4.80 15.16
C GLY A 20 10.12 4.33 14.80
N LEU A 21 9.16 4.46 15.73
CA LEU A 21 7.78 3.98 15.58
C LEU A 21 6.76 5.09 15.36
N VAL A 22 7.07 6.34 15.72
CA VAL A 22 6.17 7.50 15.55
C VAL A 22 5.54 7.54 14.14
N ASP A 23 6.35 7.41 13.09
CA ASP A 23 5.87 7.44 11.71
C ASP A 23 5.54 6.06 11.12
N THR A 24 5.74 4.98 11.87
CA THR A 24 5.54 3.61 11.37
C THR A 24 4.09 3.31 10.98
N PRO A 25 3.05 3.70 11.75
CA PRO A 25 1.66 3.51 11.35
C PRO A 25 1.35 4.15 9.98
N LYS A 26 1.85 5.37 9.75
CA LYS A 26 1.69 6.12 8.51
C LYS A 26 2.39 5.45 7.34
N ARG A 27 3.65 5.02 7.54
CA ARG A 27 4.44 4.30 6.53
C ARG A 27 3.80 2.96 6.17
N ALA A 28 3.31 2.20 7.16
CA ALA A 28 2.63 0.92 6.94
C ALA A 28 1.32 1.10 6.16
N ALA A 29 0.49 2.09 6.52
CA ALA A 29 -0.72 2.41 5.78
C ALA A 29 -0.44 2.77 4.31
N LYS A 30 0.60 3.59 4.06
CA LYS A 30 1.03 3.94 2.70
C LYS A 30 1.55 2.74 1.92
N ALA A 31 2.36 1.88 2.55
CA ALA A 31 2.89 0.68 1.93
C ALA A 31 1.76 -0.25 1.49
N PHE A 32 0.78 -0.50 2.37
CA PHE A 32 -0.36 -1.36 2.01
C PHE A 32 -1.23 -0.76 0.91
N LYS A 33 -1.49 0.55 0.94
CA LYS A 33 -2.19 1.23 -0.17
C LYS A 33 -1.47 1.00 -1.51
N PHE A 34 -0.14 1.02 -1.53
CA PHE A 34 0.64 0.74 -2.73
C PHE A 34 0.57 -0.73 -3.14
N LEU A 35 0.77 -1.66 -2.20
CA LEU A 35 0.74 -3.11 -2.46
C LEU A 35 -0.62 -3.58 -2.98
N THR A 36 -1.71 -2.95 -2.53
CA THR A 36 -3.07 -3.26 -2.96
C THR A 36 -3.61 -2.29 -4.01
N SER A 37 -2.75 -1.47 -4.64
CA SER A 37 -3.18 -0.49 -5.64
C SER A 37 -3.81 -1.12 -6.88
N GLY A 38 -3.45 -2.37 -7.19
CA GLY A 38 -4.00 -3.13 -8.31
C GLY A 38 -5.52 -3.27 -8.31
N TYR A 39 -6.17 -3.29 -7.13
CA TYR A 39 -7.64 -3.34 -7.05
C TYR A 39 -8.33 -2.07 -7.55
N HIS A 40 -7.57 -0.99 -7.75
CA HIS A 40 -8.06 0.29 -8.27
C HIS A 40 -7.54 0.58 -9.67
N LEU A 41 -6.85 -0.37 -10.31
CA LEU A 41 -6.39 -0.22 -11.68
C LEU A 41 -7.49 -0.66 -12.65
N ASP A 42 -7.63 0.09 -13.72
CA ASP A 42 -8.48 -0.25 -14.85
C ASP A 42 -7.64 -0.88 -15.97
N LEU A 43 -8.15 -1.94 -16.60
CA LEU A 43 -7.41 -2.67 -17.63
C LEU A 43 -7.18 -1.82 -18.87
N ASP A 44 -8.17 -1.02 -19.28
CA ASP A 44 -8.09 -0.19 -20.48
C ASP A 44 -7.07 0.93 -20.26
N GLU A 45 -7.05 1.54 -19.06
CA GLU A 45 -6.02 2.52 -18.68
C GLU A 45 -4.61 1.91 -18.65
N VAL A 46 -4.46 0.67 -18.16
CA VAL A 46 -3.15 0.00 -18.10
C VAL A 46 -2.66 -0.44 -19.49
N VAL A 47 -3.55 -0.95 -20.34
CA VAL A 47 -3.22 -1.39 -21.70
C VAL A 47 -2.95 -0.20 -22.61
N ASN A 48 -3.69 0.89 -22.44
CA ASN A 48 -3.51 2.15 -23.16
C ASN A 48 -3.37 1.95 -24.69
N ASP A 49 -4.25 1.11 -25.26
CA ASP A 49 -4.29 0.75 -26.68
C ASP A 49 -2.93 0.25 -27.27
N ALA A 50 -2.02 -0.23 -26.43
CA ALA A 50 -0.70 -0.70 -26.85
C ALA A 50 -0.75 -2.14 -27.44
N LEU A 51 -1.65 -2.36 -28.41
CA LEU A 51 -1.84 -3.62 -29.11
C LEU A 51 -1.24 -3.54 -30.52
N PHE A 52 -0.32 -4.45 -30.82
CA PHE A 52 0.37 -4.51 -32.12
C PHE A 52 0.07 -5.84 -32.82
N PRO A 53 -0.21 -5.83 -34.13
CA PRO A 53 -0.38 -7.06 -34.88
C PRO A 53 0.91 -7.90 -34.86
N SER A 54 0.75 -9.22 -34.77
CA SER A 54 1.84 -10.20 -34.90
C SER A 54 1.70 -10.87 -36.26
N ASP A 55 2.73 -10.78 -37.10
CA ASP A 55 2.83 -11.61 -38.31
C ASP A 55 3.09 -13.07 -37.90
N SER A 56 2.38 -14.02 -38.50
CA SER A 56 2.56 -15.48 -38.36
C SER A 56 2.78 -16.12 -39.72
#